data_AF-A0A972KS67-F1
#
_entry.id   AF-A0A972KS67-F1
#
_cell.length_a   1.000
_cell.length_b   1.000
_cell.length_c   1.000
_cell.angle_alpha   90.00
_cell.angle_beta   90.00
_cell.angle_gamma   90.00
#
_symmetry.space_group_name_H-M   'P 1'
#
loop_
_entity.id
_entity.type
_entity.pdbx_description
1 polymer ?
#
loop_
_entity_poly.entity_id
_entity_poly.type
_entity_poly.pdbx_seq_one_letter_code
_entity_poly.pdbx_strand_id
1 'polypeptide(L)'
;TARLYGREKVNGNGFKSRVPLPKGAKRLIVGNSCEKGLVEDVNDMRQIKKELDDICADSPNLVEISAREIFATHTSRSAADPLPRFAITGKTRARRKAMERRKSIRIGIPRLMNMYSLAPVFTAYFESLGIPFRNIVFSDFSSEKLYKEGAKRGAIDPCYPSKLGIPHVHNLLFKKHKRTPLDIIFFPMLDDLPTDMVNTVASRACPTVTTTPEAVKAAFIKEGDLFAENGITFMDTFLNMGSPLLFERQMYNQFRDVLGLSRNENARAIQAGFEALRLYQEKIRRQSRELLDRLEREQRLGIVLLARPYHNDPGINHEILFDLQKQGYPIFTHDNLPMDEDILDRLFGEEIREGVISHPMDISDVWKNSYSENTNRKIWAAKFTARHPNLVALEMSNFKCGHDAPIYTVIEEIIERSGTPYFNFKDLDENKPAGSIKIRVETILYFLKRYREELFASREHRARIEPHFTGYDRDSLLKHSGEVAASARLHHPDGDEAHTEHAG
;
A
#
# COMPACT_ATOMS: atom_id res chain seq x y z
N THR A 1 -6.74 7.26 -44.78
CA THR A 1 -5.72 6.28 -45.21
C THR A 1 -4.75 6.04 -44.08
N ALA A 2 -5.06 5.12 -43.17
CA ALA A 2 -4.16 4.74 -42.07
C ALA A 2 -3.54 3.38 -42.43
N ARG A 3 -2.21 3.37 -42.66
CA ARG A 3 -1.43 2.13 -42.87
C ARG A 3 -1.28 1.44 -41.51
N LEU A 4 -1.88 0.25 -41.38
CA LEU A 4 -1.62 -0.67 -40.28
C LEU A 4 -0.31 -1.41 -40.58
N TYR A 5 0.72 -1.16 -39.77
CA TYR A 5 1.91 -2.01 -39.74
C TYR A 5 1.57 -3.31 -39.02
N GLY A 6 1.24 -4.35 -39.78
CA GLY A 6 1.21 -5.72 -39.28
C GLY A 6 2.64 -6.21 -39.06
N ARG A 7 2.97 -6.60 -37.83
CA ARG A 7 4.16 -7.43 -37.58
C ARG A 7 3.95 -8.80 -38.24
N GLU A 8 4.76 -9.11 -39.25
CA GLU A 8 4.94 -10.49 -39.70
C GLU A 8 5.58 -11.29 -38.56
N LYS A 9 4.85 -12.28 -38.04
CA LYS A 9 5.43 -13.31 -37.17
C LYS A 9 6.27 -14.23 -38.02
N VAL A 10 7.59 -14.05 -38.00
CA VAL A 10 8.55 -15.08 -38.40
C VAL A 10 8.62 -16.11 -37.27
N ASN A 11 7.80 -17.16 -37.38
CA ASN A 11 8.07 -18.54 -36.95
C ASN A 11 6.80 -19.40 -37.14
N GLY A 12 6.67 -20.00 -38.32
CA GLY A 12 6.43 -21.44 -38.50
C GLY A 12 5.18 -22.16 -37.96
N ASN A 13 4.25 -21.54 -37.23
CA ASN A 13 2.98 -22.20 -36.88
C ASN A 13 1.83 -21.19 -36.84
N GLY A 14 1.08 -21.10 -37.93
CA GLY A 14 -0.13 -20.29 -38.03
C GLY A 14 -1.21 -20.78 -37.07
N PHE A 15 -1.86 -19.84 -36.38
CA PHE A 15 -3.01 -20.10 -35.51
C PHE A 15 -4.15 -20.75 -36.31
N LYS A 16 -4.42 -22.04 -36.09
CA LYS A 16 -5.58 -22.77 -36.64
C LYS A 16 -6.64 -22.92 -35.56
N SER A 17 -7.71 -22.13 -35.66
CA SER A 17 -8.89 -22.28 -34.81
C SER A 17 -9.66 -23.57 -35.13
N ARG A 18 -10.11 -24.28 -34.09
CA ARG A 18 -10.84 -25.55 -34.16
C ARG A 18 -12.36 -25.38 -34.27
N VAL A 19 -12.87 -24.14 -34.13
CA VAL A 19 -14.30 -23.84 -34.25
C VAL A 19 -14.70 -23.63 -35.72
N PRO A 20 -15.61 -24.44 -36.29
CA PRO A 20 -16.08 -24.28 -37.66
C PRO A 20 -16.74 -22.92 -37.87
N LEU A 21 -16.39 -22.22 -38.94
CA LEU A 21 -17.07 -20.98 -39.33
C LEU A 21 -18.23 -21.29 -40.28
N PRO A 22 -19.45 -20.78 -40.00
CA PRO A 22 -20.55 -20.83 -40.95
C PRO A 22 -20.17 -20.18 -42.29
N LYS A 23 -20.75 -20.68 -43.38
CA LYS A 23 -20.48 -20.17 -44.73
C LYS A 23 -20.82 -18.67 -44.80
N GLY A 24 -19.83 -17.83 -45.09
CA GLY A 24 -19.97 -16.37 -45.15
C GLY A 24 -19.56 -15.60 -43.88
N ALA A 25 -19.26 -16.29 -42.77
CA ALA A 25 -18.77 -15.63 -41.56
C ALA A 25 -17.27 -15.32 -41.65
N LYS A 26 -16.87 -14.11 -41.24
CA LYS A 26 -15.47 -13.72 -41.07
C LYS A 26 -15.13 -13.68 -39.58
N ARG A 27 -14.04 -14.35 -39.18
CA ARG A 27 -13.55 -14.29 -37.79
C ARG A 27 -12.70 -13.03 -37.62
N LEU A 28 -13.13 -12.14 -36.72
CA LEU A 28 -12.38 -10.96 -36.32
C LEU A 28 -11.64 -11.28 -35.02
N ILE A 29 -10.32 -11.43 -35.08
CA ILE A 29 -9.48 -11.56 -33.89
C ILE A 29 -8.97 -10.16 -33.56
N VAL A 30 -9.60 -9.51 -32.58
CA VAL A 30 -9.15 -8.20 -32.09
C VAL A 30 -8.07 -8.46 -31.04
N GLY A 31 -6.86 -7.95 -31.25
CA GLY A 31 -5.66 -8.18 -30.42
C GLY A 31 -5.72 -7.65 -28.97
N ASN A 32 -6.91 -7.40 -28.42
CA ASN A 32 -7.16 -7.06 -27.03
C ASN A 32 -7.50 -8.29 -26.18
N SER A 33 -6.95 -9.45 -26.54
CA SER A 33 -7.31 -10.71 -25.91
C SER A 33 -6.59 -10.86 -24.56
N CYS A 34 -7.37 -11.01 -23.49
CA CYS A 34 -6.91 -11.65 -22.26
C CYS A 34 -6.35 -13.03 -22.61
N GLU A 35 -5.29 -13.48 -21.93
CA GLU A 35 -4.65 -14.80 -22.14
C GLU A 35 -5.69 -15.94 -22.14
N LYS A 36 -6.77 -15.76 -21.35
CA LYS A 36 -7.90 -16.69 -21.25
C LYS A 36 -8.83 -16.72 -22.47
N GLY A 37 -8.86 -15.66 -23.26
CA GLY A 37 -9.68 -15.54 -24.46
C GLY A 37 -8.99 -16.00 -25.75
N LEU A 38 -7.71 -16.39 -25.66
CA LEU A 38 -6.91 -16.89 -26.78
C LEU A 38 -6.97 -18.42 -26.94
N VAL A 39 -7.60 -19.10 -25.99
CA VAL A 39 -7.52 -20.55 -25.84
C VAL A 39 -8.91 -21.15 -26.01
N GLU A 40 -9.04 -22.05 -26.98
CA GLU A 40 -10.32 -22.67 -27.33
C GLU A 40 -10.59 -23.97 -26.55
N ASP A 41 -9.58 -24.50 -25.84
CA ASP A 41 -9.65 -25.73 -25.03
C ASP A 41 -9.55 -25.44 -23.52
N VAL A 42 -10.40 -26.08 -22.73
CA VAL A 42 -10.44 -25.91 -21.27
C VAL A 42 -9.18 -26.48 -20.59
N ASN A 43 -8.54 -27.50 -21.16
CA ASN A 43 -7.32 -28.09 -20.61
C ASN A 43 -6.11 -27.17 -20.83
N ASP A 44 -5.98 -26.58 -22.03
CA ASP A 44 -4.95 -25.58 -22.32
C ASP A 44 -5.11 -24.35 -21.40
N MET A 45 -6.36 -23.93 -21.16
CA MET A 45 -6.71 -22.90 -20.18
C MET A 45 -6.27 -23.24 -18.75
N ARG A 46 -6.44 -24.50 -18.34
CA ARG A 46 -6.01 -24.98 -17.02
C ARG A 46 -4.49 -24.99 -16.90
N GLN A 47 -3.77 -25.36 -17.97
CA GLN A 47 -2.32 -25.35 -17.98
C GLN A 47 -1.77 -23.92 -17.88
N ILE A 48 -2.26 -22.98 -18.70
CA ILE A 48 -1.86 -21.57 -18.63
C ILE A 48 -2.16 -20.99 -17.25
N LYS A 49 -3.32 -21.32 -16.69
CA LYS A 49 -3.66 -20.90 -15.33
C LYS A 49 -2.68 -21.49 -14.31
N LYS A 50 -2.32 -22.77 -14.43
CA LYS A 50 -1.36 -23.40 -13.51
C LYS A 50 0.01 -22.74 -13.60
N GLU A 51 0.52 -22.51 -14.81
CA GLU A 51 1.81 -21.82 -15.02
C GLU A 51 1.79 -20.40 -14.43
N LEU A 52 0.68 -19.67 -14.60
CA LEU A 52 0.49 -18.36 -14.00
C LEU A 52 0.42 -18.41 -12.47
N ASP A 53 -0.32 -19.38 -11.92
CA ASP A 53 -0.44 -19.60 -10.48
C ASP A 53 0.95 -19.95 -9.87
N ASP A 54 1.76 -20.74 -10.57
CA ASP A 54 3.13 -21.10 -10.17
C ASP A 54 4.06 -19.86 -10.17
N ILE A 55 3.98 -19.01 -11.20
CA ILE A 55 4.73 -17.73 -11.26
C ILE A 55 4.31 -16.81 -10.11
N CYS A 56 3.01 -16.66 -9.87
CA CYS A 56 2.49 -15.81 -8.80
C CYS A 56 2.85 -16.32 -7.41
N ALA A 57 2.94 -17.65 -7.23
CA ALA A 57 3.42 -18.26 -5.99
C ALA A 57 4.92 -18.03 -5.77
N ASP A 58 5.72 -18.13 -6.84
CA ASP A 58 7.15 -17.83 -6.78
C ASP A 58 7.44 -16.33 -6.61
N SER A 59 6.59 -15.46 -7.14
CA SER A 59 6.70 -14.00 -7.08
C SER A 59 5.53 -13.39 -6.31
N PRO A 60 5.53 -13.47 -4.97
CA PRO A 60 4.40 -13.03 -4.17
C PRO A 60 4.16 -11.52 -4.30
N ASN A 61 2.88 -11.15 -4.38
CA ASN A 61 2.41 -9.78 -4.31
C ASN A 61 1.92 -9.47 -2.89
N LEU A 62 2.78 -8.86 -2.09
CA LEU A 62 2.47 -8.55 -0.70
C LEU A 62 1.42 -7.44 -0.56
N VAL A 63 1.17 -6.64 -1.61
CA VAL A 63 0.07 -5.67 -1.65
C VAL A 63 -1.28 -6.40 -1.63
N GLU A 64 -1.44 -7.43 -2.46
CA GLU A 64 -2.65 -8.26 -2.50
C GLU A 64 -2.83 -9.06 -1.21
N ILE A 65 -1.75 -9.65 -0.69
CA ILE A 65 -1.77 -10.38 0.58
C ILE A 65 -2.22 -9.43 1.71
N SER A 66 -1.64 -8.23 1.79
CA SER A 66 -2.02 -7.22 2.78
C SER A 66 -3.48 -6.79 2.64
N ALA A 67 -3.97 -6.58 1.41
CA ALA A 67 -5.35 -6.21 1.11
C ALA A 67 -6.39 -7.23 1.59
N ARG A 68 -5.99 -8.50 1.72
CA ARG A 68 -6.84 -9.58 2.24
C ARG A 68 -6.67 -9.76 3.73
N GLU A 69 -5.42 -9.85 4.20
CA GLU A 69 -5.12 -10.18 5.59
C GLU A 69 -5.47 -9.06 6.56
N ILE A 70 -5.34 -7.78 6.19
CA ILE A 70 -5.65 -6.64 7.07
C ILE A 70 -7.11 -6.66 7.58
N PHE A 71 -8.04 -7.23 6.79
CA PHE A 71 -9.46 -7.34 7.12
C PHE A 71 -9.86 -8.71 7.69
N ALA A 72 -8.90 -9.60 7.96
CA ALA A 72 -9.14 -10.87 8.62
C ALA A 72 -9.26 -10.70 10.14
N THR A 73 -9.59 -11.79 10.83
CA THR A 73 -9.55 -11.83 12.29
C THR A 73 -8.11 -11.99 12.78
N HIS A 74 -7.73 -11.19 13.77
CA HIS A 74 -6.40 -11.18 14.41
C HIS A 74 -6.51 -11.27 15.95
N THR A 75 -7.71 -11.54 16.47
CA THR A 75 -7.99 -11.50 17.91
C THR A 75 -7.62 -12.82 18.55
N SER A 76 -6.82 -12.78 19.63
CA SER A 76 -6.43 -13.98 20.36
C SER A 76 -7.20 -14.20 21.67
N ARG A 77 -7.77 -13.15 22.29
CA ARG A 77 -8.38 -13.23 23.64
C ARG A 77 -9.59 -12.30 23.81
N SER A 78 -10.53 -12.72 24.66
CA SER A 78 -11.67 -11.87 25.04
C SER A 78 -11.25 -10.81 26.07
N ALA A 79 -11.73 -9.59 25.88
CA ALA A 79 -11.57 -8.47 26.82
C ALA A 79 -12.85 -8.21 27.64
N ALA A 80 -13.96 -8.87 27.29
CA ALA A 80 -15.29 -8.64 27.82
C ALA A 80 -15.39 -8.93 29.33
N ASP A 81 -16.08 -8.05 30.05
CA ASP A 81 -16.47 -8.31 31.43
C ASP A 81 -17.48 -9.49 31.48
N PRO A 82 -17.52 -10.28 32.56
CA PRO A 82 -18.59 -11.23 32.76
C PRO A 82 -19.95 -10.50 32.87
N LEU A 83 -21.02 -11.16 32.44
CA LEU A 83 -22.37 -10.61 32.58
C LEU A 83 -22.67 -10.30 34.06
N PRO A 84 -23.22 -9.11 34.39
CA PRO A 84 -23.58 -8.77 35.75
C PRO A 84 -24.55 -9.81 36.35
N ARG A 85 -24.10 -10.47 37.43
CA ARG A 85 -24.86 -11.55 38.10
C ARG A 85 -26.16 -11.03 38.71
N PHE A 86 -26.11 -9.85 39.33
CA PHE A 86 -27.26 -9.19 39.95
C PHE A 86 -27.60 -7.90 39.19
N ALA A 87 -28.79 -7.83 38.58
CA ALA A 87 -29.25 -6.66 37.83
C ALA A 87 -30.31 -5.89 38.64
N ILE A 88 -29.91 -5.41 39.82
CA ILE A 88 -30.82 -4.80 40.81
C ILE A 88 -31.16 -3.35 40.42
N THR A 89 -30.19 -2.60 39.91
CA THR A 89 -30.41 -1.20 39.50
C THR A 89 -30.79 -1.09 38.02
N GLY A 90 -31.49 -0.01 37.64
CA GLY A 90 -31.82 0.27 36.24
C GLY A 90 -30.58 0.33 35.33
N LYS A 91 -29.49 0.92 35.81
CA LYS A 91 -28.21 1.00 35.10
C LYS A 91 -27.60 -0.39 34.87
N THR A 92 -27.63 -1.26 35.87
CA THR A 92 -27.11 -2.64 35.73
C THR A 92 -27.97 -3.48 34.79
N ARG A 93 -29.31 -3.30 34.80
CA ARG A 93 -30.22 -3.95 33.84
C ARG A 93 -29.96 -3.51 32.40
N ALA A 94 -29.82 -2.21 32.16
CA ALA A 94 -29.50 -1.67 30.84
C ALA A 94 -28.16 -2.19 30.32
N ARG A 95 -27.12 -2.17 31.17
CA ARG A 95 -25.81 -2.73 30.84
C ARG A 95 -25.88 -4.20 30.46
N ARG A 96 -26.54 -5.02 31.28
CA ARG A 96 -26.69 -6.45 31.00
C ARG A 96 -27.39 -6.71 29.66
N LYS A 97 -28.48 -6.00 29.37
CA LYS A 97 -29.18 -6.09 28.08
C LYS A 97 -28.28 -5.73 26.89
N ALA A 98 -27.49 -4.67 27.01
CA ALA A 98 -26.53 -4.28 25.97
C ALA A 98 -25.44 -5.35 25.76
N MET A 99 -24.91 -5.92 26.85
CA MET A 99 -23.92 -7.01 26.80
C MET A 99 -24.49 -8.28 26.15
N GLU A 100 -25.71 -8.67 26.47
CA GLU A 100 -26.39 -9.83 25.87
C GLU A 100 -26.63 -9.64 24.36
N ARG A 101 -26.90 -8.40 23.91
CA ARG A 101 -27.11 -8.07 22.49
C ARG A 101 -25.82 -8.15 21.65
N ARG A 102 -24.62 -8.06 22.23
CA ARG A 102 -23.35 -7.99 21.46
C ARG A 102 -23.22 -9.08 20.40
N LYS A 103 -23.66 -10.31 20.70
CA LYS A 103 -23.59 -11.46 19.77
C LYS A 103 -24.48 -11.32 18.53
N SER A 104 -25.50 -10.48 18.58
CA SER A 104 -26.43 -10.24 17.48
C SER A 104 -26.16 -8.93 16.72
N ILE A 105 -25.42 -7.98 17.32
CA ILE A 105 -25.09 -6.70 16.67
C ILE A 105 -24.26 -6.97 15.42
N ARG A 106 -24.64 -6.33 14.31
CA ARG A 106 -23.95 -6.37 13.02
C ARG A 106 -23.47 -4.98 12.63
N ILE A 107 -22.17 -4.84 12.38
CA ILE A 107 -21.47 -3.58 12.14
C ILE A 107 -20.91 -3.60 10.72
N GLY A 108 -21.37 -2.68 9.88
CA GLY A 108 -20.79 -2.40 8.56
C GLY A 108 -19.59 -1.46 8.68
N ILE A 109 -18.47 -1.79 8.04
CA ILE A 109 -17.27 -0.93 7.99
C ILE A 109 -16.84 -0.76 6.53
N PRO A 110 -16.71 0.47 6.00
CA PRO A 110 -16.20 0.67 4.64
C PRO A 110 -14.75 0.16 4.50
N ARG A 111 -14.50 -0.72 3.52
CA ARG A 111 -13.19 -1.22 3.12
C ARG A 111 -12.44 -0.16 2.30
N LEU A 112 -11.93 0.89 2.96
CA LEU A 112 -11.49 2.10 2.29
C LEU A 112 -10.45 2.88 3.11
N MET A 113 -9.62 3.69 2.44
CA MET A 113 -8.69 4.66 3.06
C MET A 113 -7.79 3.99 4.13
N ASN A 114 -7.63 4.63 5.30
CA ASN A 114 -6.74 4.15 6.36
C ASN A 114 -7.23 2.86 7.04
N MET A 115 -8.40 2.32 6.69
CA MET A 115 -8.76 0.95 7.09
C MET A 115 -7.80 -0.09 6.51
N TYR A 116 -7.14 0.20 5.39
CA TYR A 116 -6.06 -0.63 4.85
C TYR A 116 -4.78 -0.65 5.70
N SER A 117 -4.69 0.16 6.76
CA SER A 117 -3.63 0.10 7.77
C SER A 117 -4.15 -0.25 9.17
N LEU A 118 -5.42 0.08 9.48
CA LEU A 118 -5.92 0.11 10.85
C LEU A 118 -7.09 -0.83 11.13
N ALA A 119 -7.61 -1.55 10.12
CA ALA A 119 -8.72 -2.48 10.33
C ALA A 119 -8.48 -3.52 11.47
N PRO A 120 -7.27 -4.04 11.73
CA PRO A 120 -7.04 -4.97 12.83
C PRO A 120 -7.43 -4.41 14.19
N VAL A 121 -7.22 -3.10 14.42
CA VAL A 121 -7.56 -2.44 15.69
C VAL A 121 -9.07 -2.50 15.93
N PHE A 122 -9.86 -2.14 14.93
CA PHE A 122 -11.32 -2.12 15.04
C PHE A 122 -11.92 -3.52 15.09
N THR A 123 -11.43 -4.42 14.24
CA THR A 123 -11.87 -5.82 14.21
C THR A 123 -11.65 -6.46 15.57
N ALA A 124 -10.43 -6.36 16.14
CA ALA A 124 -10.12 -6.97 17.42
C ALA A 124 -10.77 -6.27 18.61
N TYR A 125 -10.99 -4.96 18.55
CA TYR A 125 -11.81 -4.24 19.53
C TYR A 125 -13.22 -4.84 19.62
N PHE A 126 -13.93 -4.99 18.50
CA PHE A 126 -15.29 -5.53 18.50
C PHE A 126 -15.34 -7.03 18.84
N GLU A 127 -14.42 -7.82 18.31
CA GLU A 127 -14.35 -9.26 18.58
C GLU A 127 -14.04 -9.57 20.05
N SER A 128 -13.06 -8.87 20.64
CA SER A 128 -12.69 -9.07 22.05
C SER A 128 -13.84 -8.73 23.02
N LEU A 129 -14.75 -7.83 22.62
CA LEU A 129 -15.96 -7.46 23.35
C LEU A 129 -17.10 -8.47 23.18
N GLY A 130 -16.96 -9.49 22.32
CA GLY A 130 -17.93 -10.56 22.11
C GLY A 130 -18.84 -10.40 20.90
N ILE A 131 -18.51 -9.50 19.97
CA ILE A 131 -19.17 -9.40 18.66
C ILE A 131 -18.48 -10.40 17.71
N PRO A 132 -19.16 -11.45 17.21
CA PRO A 132 -18.52 -12.42 16.34
C PRO A 132 -17.97 -11.77 15.06
N PHE A 133 -16.79 -12.20 14.58
CA PHE A 133 -16.20 -11.68 13.34
C PHE A 133 -17.18 -11.67 12.14
N ARG A 134 -18.03 -12.70 11.99
CA ARG A 134 -19.06 -12.78 10.94
C ARG A 134 -20.09 -11.63 10.95
N ASN A 135 -20.16 -10.88 12.04
CA ASN A 135 -21.02 -9.71 12.19
C ASN A 135 -20.28 -8.39 11.94
N ILE A 136 -18.97 -8.44 11.73
CA ILE A 136 -18.16 -7.31 11.25
C ILE A 136 -18.12 -7.43 9.73
N VAL A 137 -18.87 -6.57 9.04
CA VAL A 137 -19.15 -6.68 7.62
C VAL A 137 -18.45 -5.57 6.87
N PHE A 138 -17.39 -5.92 6.14
CA PHE A 138 -16.74 -4.99 5.24
C PHE A 138 -17.53 -4.82 3.93
N SER A 139 -17.47 -3.62 3.34
CA SER A 139 -17.86 -3.46 1.93
C SER A 139 -16.94 -4.26 1.02
N ASP A 140 -17.41 -4.51 -0.20
CA ASP A 140 -16.59 -5.18 -1.23
C ASP A 140 -15.37 -4.32 -1.60
N PHE A 141 -14.36 -4.94 -2.22
CA PHE A 141 -13.27 -4.21 -2.87
C PHE A 141 -13.83 -3.21 -3.90
N SER A 142 -13.10 -2.11 -4.09
CA SER A 142 -13.45 -1.18 -5.16
C SER A 142 -13.43 -1.87 -6.52
N SER A 143 -14.38 -1.49 -7.36
CA SER A 143 -14.47 -1.94 -8.74
C SER A 143 -15.26 -0.92 -9.54
N GLU A 144 -15.11 -0.92 -10.86
CA GLU A 144 -15.95 -0.07 -11.73
C GLU A 144 -17.44 -0.27 -11.46
N LYS A 145 -17.86 -1.51 -11.20
CA LYS A 145 -19.25 -1.83 -10.89
C LYS A 145 -19.69 -1.17 -9.57
N LEU A 146 -18.89 -1.32 -8.51
CA LEU A 146 -19.16 -0.69 -7.21
C LEU A 146 -19.24 0.83 -7.35
N TYR A 147 -18.30 1.44 -8.10
CA TYR A 147 -18.29 2.88 -8.35
C TYR A 147 -19.55 3.31 -9.11
N LYS A 148 -19.86 2.70 -10.26
CA LYS A 148 -21.04 3.03 -11.08
C LYS A 148 -22.37 2.86 -10.33
N GLU A 149 -22.47 1.86 -9.45
CA GLU A 149 -23.67 1.63 -8.65
C GLU A 149 -23.88 2.72 -7.60
N GLY A 150 -22.79 3.21 -6.99
CA GLY A 150 -22.86 4.07 -5.82
C GLY A 150 -22.51 5.55 -6.03
N ALA A 151 -21.84 5.91 -7.12
CA ALA A 151 -21.48 7.30 -7.49
C ALA A 151 -22.68 8.10 -8.03
N LYS A 152 -23.83 7.96 -7.36
CA LYS A 152 -25.10 8.63 -7.69
C LYS A 152 -25.43 9.77 -6.74
N ARG A 153 -24.59 9.97 -5.72
CA ARG A 153 -24.74 10.96 -4.67
C ARG A 153 -23.40 11.68 -4.52
N GLY A 154 -23.44 12.96 -4.19
CA GLY A 154 -22.26 13.79 -4.01
C GLY A 154 -22.19 14.94 -5.02
N ALA A 155 -21.87 16.13 -4.52
CA ALA A 155 -21.67 17.35 -5.32
C ALA A 155 -20.21 17.82 -5.31
N ILE A 156 -19.37 17.23 -4.47
CA ILE A 156 -17.95 17.56 -4.30
C ILE A 156 -17.13 16.49 -5.03
N ASP A 157 -16.11 16.93 -5.75
CA ASP A 157 -15.19 16.06 -6.51
C ASP A 157 -13.79 16.03 -5.85
N PRO A 158 -13.61 15.27 -4.74
CA PRO A 158 -12.34 15.12 -4.04
C PRO A 158 -11.40 14.14 -4.78
N CYS A 159 -10.31 13.70 -4.13
CA CYS A 159 -9.44 12.66 -4.69
C CYS A 159 -10.17 11.32 -4.84
N TYR A 160 -9.76 10.50 -5.82
CA TYR A 160 -10.44 9.24 -6.15
C TYR A 160 -10.72 8.30 -4.95
N PRO A 161 -9.78 8.07 -4.01
CA PRO A 161 -10.06 7.31 -2.79
C PRO A 161 -11.19 7.91 -1.93
N SER A 162 -11.25 9.23 -1.79
CA SER A 162 -12.33 9.89 -1.05
C SER A 162 -13.67 9.78 -1.77
N LYS A 163 -13.68 9.92 -3.12
CA LYS A 163 -14.88 9.73 -3.95
C LYS A 163 -15.51 8.35 -3.73
N LEU A 164 -14.69 7.32 -3.50
CA LEU A 164 -15.14 5.94 -3.25
C LEU A 164 -15.91 5.77 -1.93
N GLY A 165 -15.85 6.74 -1.00
CA GLY A 165 -16.61 6.71 0.26
C GLY A 165 -18.11 6.50 0.06
N ILE A 166 -18.71 7.24 -0.87
CA ILE A 166 -20.15 7.13 -1.17
C ILE A 166 -20.47 5.74 -1.75
N PRO A 167 -19.75 5.24 -2.78
CA PRO A 167 -19.89 3.86 -3.27
C PRO A 167 -19.75 2.76 -2.22
N HIS A 168 -18.78 2.85 -1.30
CA HIS A 168 -18.62 1.82 -0.27
C HIS A 168 -19.78 1.83 0.74
N VAL A 169 -20.29 3.00 1.13
CA VAL A 169 -21.49 3.08 2.00
C VAL A 169 -22.74 2.64 1.25
N HIS A 170 -22.86 2.98 -0.04
CA HIS A 170 -23.92 2.47 -0.91
C HIS A 170 -23.90 0.93 -0.97
N ASN A 171 -22.71 0.31 -1.09
CA ASN A 171 -22.55 -1.13 -1.06
C ASN A 171 -23.01 -1.73 0.28
N LEU A 172 -22.64 -1.13 1.42
CA LEU A 172 -23.11 -1.58 2.73
C LEU A 172 -24.64 -1.49 2.84
N LEU A 173 -25.23 -0.36 2.45
CA LEU A 173 -26.66 -0.11 2.62
C LEU A 173 -27.53 -0.91 1.65
N PHE A 174 -27.20 -0.90 0.36
CA PHE A 174 -28.08 -1.47 -0.67
C PHE A 174 -27.73 -2.89 -1.09
N LYS A 175 -26.58 -3.44 -0.68
CA LYS A 175 -26.18 -4.82 -0.97
C LYS A 175 -26.03 -5.66 0.30
N LYS A 176 -25.22 -5.21 1.27
CA LYS A 176 -24.94 -6.01 2.48
C LYS A 176 -26.13 -6.04 3.43
N HIS A 177 -26.67 -4.86 3.78
CA HIS A 177 -27.82 -4.73 4.68
C HIS A 177 -29.08 -5.39 4.11
N LYS A 178 -29.37 -5.24 2.80
CA LYS A 178 -30.49 -5.95 2.15
C LYS A 178 -30.41 -7.47 2.24
N ARG A 179 -29.20 -8.05 2.22
CA ARG A 179 -29.01 -9.50 2.36
C ARG A 179 -29.13 -9.94 3.81
N THR A 180 -28.51 -9.20 4.71
CA THR A 180 -28.55 -9.48 6.14
C THR A 180 -28.44 -8.15 6.88
N PRO A 181 -29.47 -7.74 7.65
CA PRO A 181 -29.51 -6.42 8.25
C PRO A 181 -28.25 -6.07 9.04
N LEU A 182 -27.87 -4.80 8.97
CA LEU A 182 -26.83 -4.17 9.78
C LEU A 182 -27.52 -3.28 10.81
N ASP A 183 -26.99 -3.23 12.03
CA ASP A 183 -27.46 -2.31 13.07
C ASP A 183 -26.69 -0.98 13.00
N ILE A 184 -25.41 -1.04 12.65
CA ILE A 184 -24.47 0.08 12.70
C ILE A 184 -23.68 0.12 11.39
N ILE A 185 -23.44 1.31 10.85
CA ILE A 185 -22.32 1.55 9.93
C ILE A 185 -21.30 2.40 10.69
N PHE A 186 -20.13 1.83 10.95
CA PHE A 186 -19.04 2.50 11.64
C PHE A 186 -18.00 2.92 10.60
N PHE A 187 -17.89 4.23 10.40
CA PHE A 187 -16.98 4.84 9.45
C PHE A 187 -16.29 6.05 10.12
N PRO A 188 -15.26 5.81 10.95
CA PRO A 188 -14.67 6.86 11.76
C PRO A 188 -13.83 7.84 10.95
N MET A 189 -13.76 9.07 11.44
CA MET A 189 -12.86 10.13 10.99
C MET A 189 -11.52 9.99 11.74
N LEU A 190 -10.47 9.58 11.03
CA LEU A 190 -9.14 9.34 11.61
C LEU A 190 -8.25 10.57 11.38
N ASP A 191 -7.92 11.31 12.43
CA ASP A 191 -7.18 12.58 12.35
C ASP A 191 -5.66 12.42 12.43
N ASP A 192 -5.20 11.50 13.27
CA ASP A 192 -3.80 11.11 13.37
C ASP A 192 -3.66 9.58 13.35
N LEU A 193 -2.46 9.14 13.02
CA LEU A 193 -2.10 7.74 12.87
C LEU A 193 -0.96 7.41 13.85
N PRO A 194 -0.90 6.16 14.35
CA PRO A 194 0.30 5.67 15.03
C PRO A 194 1.51 5.74 14.09
N THR A 195 2.68 6.05 14.63
CA THR A 195 3.91 6.21 13.85
C THR A 195 5.12 5.63 14.59
N ASP A 196 6.05 5.06 13.82
CA ASP A 196 7.40 4.69 14.26
C ASP A 196 8.45 5.68 13.69
N MET A 197 8.00 6.73 12.97
CA MET A 197 8.87 7.74 12.40
C MET A 197 9.40 8.67 13.49
N VAL A 198 10.67 9.06 13.40
CA VAL A 198 11.30 9.97 14.37
C VAL A 198 11.56 11.33 13.74
N ASN A 199 11.70 12.37 14.58
CA ASN A 199 11.94 13.75 14.15
C ASN A 199 10.92 14.29 13.14
N THR A 200 9.70 13.74 13.16
CA THR A 200 8.59 14.23 12.35
C THR A 200 7.86 15.36 13.05
N VAL A 201 7.29 16.29 12.28
CA VAL A 201 6.53 17.40 12.87
C VAL A 201 5.19 16.90 13.41
N ALA A 202 4.54 15.93 12.74
CA ALA A 202 3.33 15.26 13.21
C ALA A 202 3.08 13.95 12.44
N SER A 203 2.09 13.16 12.91
CA SER A 203 1.62 11.93 12.26
C SER A 203 0.17 12.03 11.77
N ARG A 204 -0.21 13.18 11.20
CA ARG A 204 -1.60 13.44 10.77
C ARG A 204 -2.01 12.59 9.56
N ALA A 205 -3.28 12.23 9.52
CA ALA A 205 -3.91 11.72 8.31
C ALA A 205 -4.16 12.86 7.31
N CYS A 206 -4.46 12.51 6.06
CA CYS A 206 -4.93 13.49 5.10
C CYS A 206 -6.29 14.09 5.56
N PRO A 207 -6.47 15.41 5.59
CA PRO A 207 -7.72 16.05 6.01
C PRO A 207 -8.90 15.65 5.13
N THR A 208 -8.70 15.48 3.80
CA THR A 208 -9.75 14.97 2.90
C THR A 208 -10.19 13.57 3.29
N VAL A 209 -9.24 12.70 3.63
CA VAL A 209 -9.55 11.33 4.10
C VAL A 209 -10.27 11.38 5.45
N THR A 210 -9.80 12.24 6.35
CA THR A 210 -10.36 12.44 7.70
C THR A 210 -11.82 12.85 7.65
N THR A 211 -12.19 13.80 6.79
CA THR A 211 -13.56 14.35 6.71
C THR A 211 -14.49 13.60 5.74
N THR A 212 -13.97 12.63 4.98
CA THR A 212 -14.77 11.83 4.04
C THR A 212 -16.00 11.19 4.69
N PRO A 213 -15.94 10.60 5.91
CA PRO A 213 -17.14 10.05 6.54
C PRO A 213 -18.28 11.04 6.72
N GLU A 214 -17.99 12.28 7.09
CA GLU A 214 -18.99 13.34 7.27
C GLU A 214 -19.60 13.75 5.92
N ALA A 215 -18.77 13.93 4.89
CA ALA A 215 -19.22 14.23 3.54
C ALA A 215 -20.11 13.10 2.98
N VAL A 216 -19.76 11.84 3.26
CA VAL A 216 -20.55 10.68 2.88
C VAL A 216 -21.88 10.68 3.65
N LYS A 217 -21.87 10.89 4.97
CA LYS A 217 -23.09 10.99 5.76
C LYS A 217 -24.04 12.05 5.20
N ALA A 218 -23.53 13.24 4.93
CA ALA A 218 -24.29 14.35 4.33
C ALA A 218 -24.95 13.92 3.01
N ALA A 219 -24.24 13.18 2.16
CA ALA A 219 -24.76 12.68 0.89
C ALA A 219 -25.92 11.68 1.03
N PHE A 220 -26.03 10.99 2.17
CA PHE A 220 -27.08 10.01 2.46
C PHE A 220 -28.22 10.56 3.33
N ILE A 221 -28.12 11.78 3.86
CA ILE A 221 -29.18 12.43 4.64
C ILE A 221 -29.79 13.67 3.96
N LYS A 222 -29.18 14.18 2.88
CA LYS A 222 -29.59 15.41 2.19
C LYS A 222 -31.05 15.40 1.70
N GLU A 223 -31.49 14.28 1.12
CA GLU A 223 -32.83 14.13 0.51
C GLU A 223 -33.80 13.31 1.39
N GLY A 224 -33.33 12.86 2.56
CA GLY A 224 -33.99 11.92 3.45
C GLY A 224 -32.94 11.12 4.21
N ASP A 225 -33.18 10.81 5.49
CA ASP A 225 -32.23 10.06 6.31
C ASP A 225 -32.31 8.56 5.99
N LEU A 226 -31.58 8.16 4.96
CA LEU A 226 -31.53 6.77 4.50
C LEU A 226 -31.00 5.82 5.57
N PHE A 227 -30.22 6.29 6.56
CA PHE A 227 -29.76 5.43 7.64
C PHE A 227 -30.91 5.15 8.61
N ALA A 228 -31.62 6.17 9.05
CA ALA A 228 -32.79 6.03 9.93
C ALA A 228 -33.91 5.20 9.29
N GLU A 229 -34.20 5.44 8.00
CA GLU A 229 -35.20 4.67 7.23
C GLU A 229 -34.89 3.16 7.16
N ASN A 230 -33.60 2.80 7.20
CA ASN A 230 -33.16 1.40 7.20
C ASN A 230 -32.83 0.87 8.61
N GLY A 231 -33.14 1.63 9.66
CA GLY A 231 -32.86 1.23 11.05
C GLY A 231 -31.36 1.11 11.37
N ILE A 232 -30.51 1.82 10.65
CA ILE A 232 -29.04 1.81 10.81
C ILE A 232 -28.61 3.05 11.59
N THR A 233 -27.75 2.87 12.58
CA THR A 233 -27.01 3.99 13.18
C THR A 233 -25.70 4.22 12.43
N PHE A 234 -25.55 5.36 11.76
CA PHE A 234 -24.28 5.76 11.15
C PHE A 234 -23.38 6.44 12.19
N MET A 235 -22.16 5.94 12.37
CA MET A 235 -21.20 6.39 13.37
C MET A 235 -19.91 6.86 12.70
N ASP A 236 -19.72 8.18 12.68
CA ASP A 236 -18.59 8.93 12.13
C ASP A 236 -17.69 9.53 13.22
N THR A 237 -17.36 8.72 14.23
CA THR A 237 -16.58 9.18 15.39
C THR A 237 -15.23 9.76 14.97
N PHE A 238 -14.88 10.92 15.51
CA PHE A 238 -13.55 11.51 15.36
C PHE A 238 -12.56 10.83 16.31
N LEU A 239 -11.46 10.31 15.76
CA LEU A 239 -10.52 9.45 16.46
C LEU A 239 -9.07 9.91 16.25
N ASN A 240 -8.31 9.89 17.35
CA ASN A 240 -6.89 10.23 17.41
C ASN A 240 -6.06 9.02 17.83
N MET A 241 -5.75 8.14 16.88
CA MET A 241 -5.04 6.88 17.13
C MET A 241 -3.57 7.05 17.49
N GLY A 242 -2.94 8.15 17.08
CA GLY A 242 -1.60 8.55 17.52
C GLY A 242 -1.54 8.97 19.00
N SER A 243 -2.70 9.15 19.64
CA SER A 243 -2.83 9.47 21.07
C SER A 243 -3.64 8.39 21.81
N PRO A 244 -3.02 7.28 22.26
CA PRO A 244 -3.73 6.09 22.77
C PRO A 244 -4.78 6.36 23.87
N LEU A 245 -4.47 7.25 24.83
CA LEU A 245 -5.41 7.62 25.91
C LEU A 245 -6.61 8.41 25.39
N LEU A 246 -6.41 9.28 24.40
CA LEU A 246 -7.49 10.05 23.77
C LEU A 246 -8.37 9.13 22.93
N PHE A 247 -7.75 8.25 22.13
CA PHE A 247 -8.45 7.22 21.37
C PHE A 247 -9.30 6.32 22.26
N GLU A 248 -8.76 5.84 23.38
CA GLU A 248 -9.51 5.04 24.35
C GLU A 248 -10.76 5.78 24.84
N ARG A 249 -10.62 7.06 25.22
CA ARG A 249 -11.72 7.89 25.69
C ARG A 249 -12.79 8.10 24.61
N GLN A 250 -12.38 8.35 23.36
CA GLN A 250 -13.27 8.56 22.23
C GLN A 250 -14.10 7.28 21.96
N MET A 251 -13.43 6.13 21.90
CA MET A 251 -14.09 4.83 21.71
C MET A 251 -15.03 4.48 22.87
N TYR A 252 -14.62 4.75 24.12
CA TYR A 252 -15.48 4.57 25.28
C TYR A 252 -16.76 5.41 25.16
N ASN A 253 -16.63 6.69 24.82
CA ASN A 253 -17.77 7.58 24.69
C ASN A 253 -18.73 7.14 23.56
N GLN A 254 -18.20 6.63 22.46
CA GLN A 254 -19.00 6.13 21.35
C GLN A 254 -19.78 4.86 21.70
N PHE A 255 -19.15 3.91 22.37
CA PHE A 255 -19.68 2.56 22.51
C PHE A 255 -20.19 2.18 23.92
N ARG A 256 -19.96 3.01 24.95
CA ARG A 256 -20.34 2.66 26.34
C ARG A 256 -21.80 2.26 26.50
N ASP A 257 -22.72 2.96 25.84
CA ASP A 257 -24.15 2.73 25.98
C ASP A 257 -24.64 1.67 24.99
N VAL A 258 -24.03 1.62 23.81
CA VAL A 258 -24.35 0.66 22.74
C VAL A 258 -23.94 -0.77 23.13
N LEU A 259 -22.76 -0.92 23.74
CA LEU A 259 -22.17 -2.21 24.10
C LEU A 259 -22.18 -2.46 25.62
N GLY A 260 -22.62 -1.50 26.44
CA GLY A 260 -22.64 -1.64 27.90
C GLY A 260 -21.24 -1.75 28.50
N LEU A 261 -20.32 -0.86 28.12
CA LEU A 261 -18.90 -0.94 28.51
C LEU A 261 -18.62 -0.30 29.88
N SER A 262 -17.74 -0.95 30.65
CA SER A 262 -16.97 -0.25 31.69
C SER A 262 -15.74 0.42 31.08
N ARG A 263 -15.15 1.40 31.79
CA ARG A 263 -13.88 2.00 31.36
C ARG A 263 -12.77 0.95 31.27
N ASN A 264 -12.65 0.10 32.27
CA ASN A 264 -11.64 -0.96 32.31
C ASN A 264 -11.82 -2.00 31.19
N GLU A 265 -13.07 -2.38 30.88
CA GLU A 265 -13.40 -3.27 29.76
C GLU A 265 -13.01 -2.64 28.42
N ASN A 266 -13.31 -1.35 28.23
CA ASN A 266 -12.91 -0.62 27.02
C ASN A 266 -11.39 -0.52 26.88
N ALA A 267 -10.67 -0.20 27.96
CA ALA A 267 -9.21 -0.12 27.95
C ALA A 267 -8.56 -1.45 27.50
N ARG A 268 -9.04 -2.58 28.03
CA ARG A 268 -8.57 -3.92 27.61
C ARG A 268 -8.90 -4.22 26.14
N ALA A 269 -10.07 -3.81 25.67
CA ALA A 269 -10.46 -4.00 24.27
C ALA A 269 -9.61 -3.15 23.30
N ILE A 270 -9.25 -1.92 23.70
CA ILE A 270 -8.33 -1.05 22.93
C ILE A 270 -6.93 -1.65 22.88
N GLN A 271 -6.42 -2.16 24.00
CA GLN A 271 -5.14 -2.89 24.03
C GLN A 271 -5.17 -4.12 23.12
N ALA A 272 -6.25 -4.91 23.15
CA ALA A 272 -6.41 -6.03 22.23
C ALA A 272 -6.40 -5.59 20.75
N GLY A 273 -6.98 -4.41 20.45
CA GLY A 273 -6.93 -3.79 19.13
C GLY A 273 -5.51 -3.49 18.65
N PHE A 274 -4.72 -2.75 19.45
CA PHE A 274 -3.34 -2.41 19.08
C PHE A 274 -2.43 -3.63 19.04
N GLU A 275 -2.62 -4.61 19.93
CA GLU A 275 -1.88 -5.86 19.90
C GLU A 275 -2.17 -6.64 18.62
N ALA A 276 -3.42 -6.70 18.17
CA ALA A 276 -3.77 -7.32 16.89
C ALA A 276 -3.11 -6.62 15.70
N LEU A 277 -3.02 -5.29 15.72
CA LEU A 277 -2.30 -4.52 14.69
C LEU A 277 -0.81 -4.86 14.68
N ARG A 278 -0.17 -4.89 15.86
CA ARG A 278 1.25 -5.24 16.02
C ARG A 278 1.53 -6.64 15.48
N LEU A 279 0.74 -7.64 15.88
CA LEU A 279 0.90 -9.03 15.44
C LEU A 279 0.71 -9.18 13.92
N TYR A 280 -0.25 -8.45 13.34
CA TYR A 280 -0.43 -8.39 11.89
C TYR A 280 0.80 -7.81 11.18
N GLN A 281 1.30 -6.66 11.66
CA GLN A 281 2.48 -6.00 11.10
C GLN A 281 3.72 -6.89 11.19
N GLU A 282 3.95 -7.55 12.31
CA GLU A 282 5.07 -8.49 12.48
C GLU A 282 4.97 -9.68 11.55
N LYS A 283 3.78 -10.25 11.38
CA LYS A 283 3.55 -11.38 10.46
C LYS A 283 3.91 -10.98 9.02
N ILE A 284 3.38 -9.84 8.56
CA ILE A 284 3.59 -9.39 7.18
C ILE A 284 5.02 -8.90 6.95
N ARG A 285 5.65 -8.21 7.91
CA ARG A 285 7.07 -7.82 7.82
C ARG A 285 8.01 -9.03 7.79
N ARG A 286 7.71 -10.10 8.54
CA ARG A 286 8.47 -11.36 8.45
C ARG A 286 8.39 -11.98 7.06
N GLN A 287 7.22 -11.99 6.43
CA GLN A 287 7.07 -12.46 5.04
C GLN A 287 7.86 -11.57 4.07
N SER A 288 7.85 -10.25 4.26
CA SER A 288 8.69 -9.34 3.48
C SER A 288 10.17 -9.61 3.66
N ARG A 289 10.61 -9.88 4.90
CA ARG A 289 12.01 -10.20 5.21
C ARG A 289 12.46 -11.47 4.48
N GLU A 290 11.72 -12.56 4.63
CA GLU A 290 11.99 -13.84 3.95
C GLU A 290 12.05 -13.67 2.43
N LEU A 291 11.16 -12.85 1.86
CA LEU A 291 11.14 -12.54 0.44
C LEU A 291 12.36 -11.72 0.01
N LEU A 292 12.76 -10.72 0.79
CA LEU A 292 13.92 -9.87 0.51
C LEU A 292 15.21 -10.70 0.53
N ASP A 293 15.41 -11.53 1.56
CA ASP A 293 16.57 -12.42 1.68
C ASP A 293 16.65 -13.39 0.48
N ARG A 294 15.49 -13.91 0.04
CA ARG A 294 15.41 -14.75 -1.15
C ARG A 294 15.82 -14.01 -2.42
N LEU A 295 15.35 -12.77 -2.60
CA LEU A 295 15.70 -11.94 -3.75
C LEU A 295 17.19 -11.64 -3.83
N GLU A 296 17.84 -11.39 -2.68
CA GLU A 296 19.28 -11.19 -2.62
C GLU A 296 20.04 -12.44 -3.04
N ARG A 297 19.70 -13.59 -2.44
CA ARG A 297 20.32 -14.89 -2.73
C ARG A 297 20.14 -15.32 -4.18
N GLU A 298 18.95 -15.12 -4.74
CA GLU A 298 18.62 -15.50 -6.13
C GLU A 298 18.99 -14.41 -7.14
N GLN A 299 19.51 -13.27 -6.67
CA GLN A 299 19.86 -12.11 -7.50
C GLN A 299 18.69 -11.62 -8.38
N ARG A 300 17.49 -11.60 -7.80
CA ARG A 300 16.25 -11.15 -8.45
C ARG A 300 15.86 -9.75 -8.01
N LEU A 301 15.04 -9.09 -8.82
CA LEU A 301 14.49 -7.78 -8.50
C LEU A 301 13.11 -7.92 -7.86
N GLY A 302 12.85 -7.09 -6.85
CA GLY A 302 11.53 -6.84 -6.30
C GLY A 302 11.09 -5.39 -6.56
N ILE A 303 9.77 -5.18 -6.66
CA ILE A 303 9.21 -3.85 -6.85
C ILE A 303 8.62 -3.36 -5.53
N VAL A 304 9.00 -2.16 -5.08
CA VAL A 304 8.40 -1.52 -3.92
C VAL A 304 7.35 -0.54 -4.40
N LEU A 305 6.09 -0.78 -4.00
CA LEU A 305 5.01 0.15 -4.22
C LEU A 305 5.12 1.34 -3.26
N LEU A 306 5.56 2.47 -3.79
CA LEU A 306 5.57 3.76 -3.09
C LEU A 306 4.19 4.42 -3.28
N ALA A 307 3.28 4.14 -2.36
CA ALA A 307 1.90 4.60 -2.47
C ALA A 307 1.32 4.92 -1.09
N ARG A 308 0.02 5.17 -1.03
CA ARG A 308 -0.73 5.22 0.23
C ARG A 308 -1.33 3.85 0.55
N PRO A 309 -1.64 3.53 1.82
CA PRO A 309 -2.14 2.21 2.21
C PRO A 309 -3.38 1.74 1.46
N TYR A 310 -4.25 2.67 1.08
CA TYR A 310 -5.46 2.36 0.33
C TYR A 310 -5.21 1.87 -1.10
N HIS A 311 -3.99 2.00 -1.64
CA HIS A 311 -3.62 1.39 -2.92
C HIS A 311 -3.47 -0.13 -2.82
N ASN A 312 -3.62 -0.71 -1.63
CA ASN A 312 -3.85 -2.14 -1.47
C ASN A 312 -5.21 -2.57 -2.08
N ASP A 313 -6.17 -1.65 -2.27
CA ASP A 313 -7.40 -1.95 -2.99
C ASP A 313 -7.13 -2.18 -4.50
N PRO A 314 -7.48 -3.35 -5.07
CA PRO A 314 -7.27 -3.63 -6.50
C PRO A 314 -8.04 -2.67 -7.43
N GLY A 315 -9.16 -2.11 -6.97
CA GLY A 315 -9.89 -1.10 -7.74
C GLY A 315 -9.13 0.23 -7.81
N ILE A 316 -8.41 0.61 -6.73
CA ILE A 316 -7.68 1.87 -6.63
C ILE A 316 -6.34 1.80 -7.37
N ASN A 317 -5.62 0.68 -7.27
CA ASN A 317 -4.37 0.46 -8.00
C ASN A 317 -4.57 -0.05 -9.45
N HIS A 318 -5.84 -0.21 -9.86
CA HIS A 318 -6.25 -0.66 -11.19
C HIS A 318 -5.67 -2.02 -11.63
N GLU A 319 -5.33 -2.88 -10.67
CA GLU A 319 -4.76 -4.22 -10.89
C GLU A 319 -3.39 -4.19 -11.59
N ILE A 320 -2.74 -3.03 -11.68
CA ILE A 320 -1.43 -2.83 -12.36
C ILE A 320 -0.37 -3.80 -11.79
N LEU A 321 -0.42 -4.03 -10.49
CA LEU A 321 0.56 -4.86 -9.78
C LEU A 321 0.46 -6.33 -10.18
N PHE A 322 -0.72 -6.80 -10.55
CA PHE A 322 -0.91 -8.17 -11.03
C PHE A 322 -0.22 -8.40 -12.38
N ASP A 323 -0.23 -7.38 -13.26
CA ASP A 323 0.46 -7.47 -14.55
C ASP A 323 2.00 -7.48 -14.41
N LEU A 324 2.54 -6.92 -13.33
CA LEU A 324 3.96 -7.01 -13.00
C LEU A 324 4.28 -8.36 -12.35
N GLN A 325 3.42 -8.82 -11.44
CA GLN A 325 3.56 -10.10 -10.76
C GLN A 325 3.62 -11.29 -11.73
N LYS A 326 2.72 -11.32 -12.73
CA LYS A 326 2.69 -12.39 -13.74
C LYS A 326 3.95 -12.47 -14.61
N GLN A 327 4.86 -11.50 -14.51
CA GLN A 327 6.14 -11.48 -15.20
C GLN A 327 7.31 -11.86 -14.29
N GLY A 328 7.02 -12.36 -13.08
CA GLY A 328 8.02 -12.88 -12.14
C GLY A 328 8.63 -11.83 -11.21
N TYR A 329 7.99 -10.66 -11.06
CA TYR A 329 8.41 -9.61 -10.14
C TYR A 329 7.57 -9.64 -8.86
N PRO A 330 8.14 -10.02 -7.70
CA PRO A 330 7.47 -9.86 -6.43
C PRO A 330 7.26 -8.38 -6.08
N ILE A 331 6.18 -8.10 -5.36
CA ILE A 331 5.74 -6.74 -5.04
C ILE A 331 5.70 -6.55 -3.52
N PHE A 332 6.42 -5.54 -3.03
CA PHE A 332 6.37 -5.04 -1.65
C PHE A 332 5.46 -3.82 -1.56
N THR A 333 5.01 -3.49 -0.34
CA THR A 333 4.36 -2.21 -0.06
C THR A 333 5.18 -1.45 0.99
N HIS A 334 5.21 -0.13 0.90
CA HIS A 334 5.85 0.72 1.92
C HIS A 334 5.47 0.34 3.38
N ASP A 335 4.24 -0.11 3.63
CA ASP A 335 3.77 -0.50 4.97
C ASP A 335 4.44 -1.75 5.54
N ASN A 336 5.03 -2.61 4.69
CA ASN A 336 5.55 -3.91 5.08
C ASN A 336 7.04 -4.10 4.87
N LEU A 337 7.77 -3.04 4.49
CA LEU A 337 9.22 -3.13 4.38
C LEU A 337 9.83 -3.61 5.71
N PRO A 338 10.83 -4.49 5.67
CA PRO A 338 11.51 -4.96 6.87
C PRO A 338 12.08 -3.80 7.69
N MET A 339 11.98 -3.92 9.01
CA MET A 339 12.49 -2.95 9.97
C MET A 339 13.45 -3.61 10.97
N ASP A 340 13.97 -4.79 10.62
CA ASP A 340 14.96 -5.52 11.39
C ASP A 340 16.26 -4.71 11.48
N GLU A 341 16.90 -4.71 12.66
CA GLU A 341 18.07 -3.87 12.95
C GLU A 341 19.22 -4.09 11.98
N ASP A 342 19.46 -5.33 11.55
CA ASP A 342 20.55 -5.67 10.62
C ASP A 342 20.33 -5.09 9.21
N ILE A 343 19.07 -5.07 8.75
CA ILE A 343 18.72 -4.42 7.48
C ILE A 343 18.84 -2.91 7.61
N LEU A 344 18.31 -2.35 8.69
CA LEU A 344 18.31 -0.91 8.89
C LEU A 344 19.74 -0.36 9.05
N ASP A 345 20.63 -1.05 9.77
CA ASP A 345 22.05 -0.65 9.87
C ASP A 345 22.76 -0.77 8.51
N ARG A 346 22.51 -1.83 7.74
CA ARG A 346 23.11 -1.99 6.41
C ARG A 346 22.68 -0.87 5.44
N LEU A 347 21.42 -0.44 5.50
CA LEU A 347 20.89 0.55 4.57
C LEU A 347 21.14 1.99 5.02
N PHE A 348 21.03 2.28 6.32
CA PHE A 348 21.05 3.65 6.87
C PHE A 348 22.22 3.93 7.81
N GLY A 349 22.96 2.91 8.24
CA GLY A 349 23.96 3.04 9.31
C GLY A 349 25.12 3.96 8.98
N GLU A 350 25.54 4.05 7.71
CA GLU A 350 26.61 4.97 7.28
C GLU A 350 26.20 6.43 7.49
N GLU A 351 25.04 6.82 6.98
CA GLU A 351 24.50 8.19 7.15
C GLU A 351 24.26 8.55 8.62
N ILE A 352 23.94 7.55 9.47
CA ILE A 352 23.82 7.74 10.91
C ILE A 352 25.19 8.00 11.55
N ARG A 353 26.21 7.23 11.18
CA ARG A 353 27.59 7.41 11.66
C ARG A 353 28.20 8.74 11.22
N GLU A 354 27.84 9.21 10.03
CA GLU A 354 28.23 10.52 9.49
C GLU A 354 27.43 11.69 10.06
N GLY A 355 26.33 11.42 10.79
CA GLY A 355 25.48 12.43 11.40
C GLY A 355 24.55 13.15 10.41
N VAL A 356 24.34 12.60 9.22
CA VAL A 356 23.38 13.12 8.21
C VAL A 356 21.94 12.94 8.70
N ILE A 357 21.66 11.79 9.32
CA ILE A 357 20.39 11.47 9.97
C ILE A 357 20.64 10.91 11.38
N SER A 358 19.67 11.03 12.26
CA SER A 358 19.82 10.55 13.65
C SER A 358 19.37 9.10 13.87
N HIS A 359 18.57 8.55 12.96
CA HIS A 359 17.93 7.24 13.10
C HIS A 359 17.46 6.72 11.72
N PRO A 360 17.33 5.40 11.49
CA PRO A 360 16.87 4.86 10.19
C PRO A 360 15.46 5.31 9.78
N MET A 361 14.63 5.70 10.75
CA MET A 361 13.26 6.18 10.54
C MET A 361 13.17 7.71 10.42
N ASP A 362 14.32 8.37 10.26
CA ASP A 362 14.43 9.83 10.09
C ASP A 362 14.43 10.20 8.59
N ILE A 363 13.61 11.19 8.25
CA ILE A 363 13.47 11.74 6.90
C ILE A 363 13.71 13.26 6.86
N SER A 364 14.17 13.86 7.97
CA SER A 364 14.32 15.31 8.10
C SER A 364 15.39 15.89 7.17
N ASP A 365 16.32 15.05 6.70
CA ASP A 365 17.32 15.34 5.68
C ASP A 365 16.70 15.65 4.31
N VAL A 366 15.60 14.99 3.96
CA VAL A 366 14.94 15.14 2.64
C VAL A 366 13.57 15.82 2.71
N TRP A 367 12.93 15.85 3.87
CA TRP A 367 11.57 16.36 4.01
C TRP A 367 11.29 17.02 5.36
N LYS A 368 11.37 18.35 5.39
CA LYS A 368 11.14 19.17 6.59
C LYS A 368 9.67 19.34 6.96
N ASN A 369 8.76 19.19 5.98
CA ASN A 369 7.31 19.39 6.17
C ASN A 369 6.60 18.08 6.55
N SER A 370 7.16 17.33 7.51
CA SER A 370 6.78 15.97 7.86
C SER A 370 5.53 15.89 8.76
N TYR A 371 4.42 16.51 8.33
CA TYR A 371 3.17 16.56 9.08
C TYR A 371 2.26 15.34 8.90
N SER A 372 2.36 14.65 7.76
CA SER A 372 1.43 13.59 7.38
C SER A 372 2.09 12.22 7.42
N GLU A 373 1.54 11.30 8.22
CA GLU A 373 2.13 9.97 8.44
C GLU A 373 2.26 9.17 7.14
N ASN A 374 1.20 9.13 6.31
CA ASN A 374 1.24 8.38 5.06
C ASN A 374 2.31 8.95 4.10
N THR A 375 2.50 10.26 4.09
CA THR A 375 3.56 10.92 3.31
C THR A 375 4.94 10.58 3.87
N ASN A 376 5.10 10.68 5.20
CA ASN A 376 6.36 10.39 5.88
C ASN A 376 6.82 8.95 5.58
N ARG A 377 5.91 7.98 5.67
CA ARG A 377 6.18 6.57 5.35
C ARG A 377 6.51 6.34 3.88
N LYS A 378 5.82 7.01 2.97
CA LYS A 378 6.09 6.91 1.53
C LYS A 378 7.49 7.44 1.18
N ILE A 379 7.92 8.54 1.80
CA ILE A 379 9.28 9.10 1.64
C ILE A 379 10.33 8.17 2.26
N TRP A 380 10.09 7.65 3.47
CA TRP A 380 10.98 6.68 4.09
C TRP A 380 11.15 5.41 3.24
N ALA A 381 10.06 4.90 2.67
CA ALA A 381 10.12 3.75 1.77
C ALA A 381 10.89 4.07 0.48
N ALA A 382 10.84 5.30 -0.03
CA ALA A 382 11.69 5.73 -1.14
C ALA A 382 13.17 5.68 -0.74
N LYS A 383 13.52 6.20 0.46
CA LYS A 383 14.89 6.11 0.98
C LYS A 383 15.37 4.66 1.11
N PHE A 384 14.53 3.78 1.68
CA PHE A 384 14.80 2.35 1.81
C PHE A 384 15.05 1.70 0.44
N THR A 385 14.15 1.95 -0.51
CA THR A 385 14.21 1.37 -1.86
C THR A 385 15.46 1.82 -2.60
N ALA A 386 15.79 3.11 -2.53
CA ALA A 386 16.98 3.68 -3.15
C ALA A 386 18.29 3.06 -2.64
N ARG A 387 18.32 2.62 -1.37
CA ARG A 387 19.51 2.04 -0.72
C ARG A 387 19.67 0.54 -0.97
N HIS A 388 18.65 -0.15 -1.49
CA HIS A 388 18.66 -1.59 -1.61
C HIS A 388 18.93 -2.07 -3.04
N PRO A 389 19.98 -2.87 -3.31
CA PRO A 389 20.43 -3.19 -4.68
C PRO A 389 19.46 -4.07 -5.49
N ASN A 390 18.54 -4.77 -4.81
CA ASN A 390 17.56 -5.66 -5.41
C ASN A 390 16.14 -5.08 -5.49
N LEU A 391 15.94 -3.81 -5.11
CA LEU A 391 14.62 -3.18 -5.10
C LEU A 391 14.50 -2.08 -6.15
N VAL A 392 13.32 -1.97 -6.73
CA VAL A 392 12.98 -0.96 -7.74
C VAL A 392 11.69 -0.24 -7.34
N ALA A 393 11.65 1.07 -7.47
CA ALA A 393 10.51 1.87 -7.06
C ALA A 393 9.42 1.91 -8.14
N LEU A 394 8.17 1.68 -7.70
CA LEU A 394 6.97 2.03 -8.46
C LEU A 394 6.11 2.98 -7.62
N GLU A 395 6.09 4.25 -7.99
CA GLU A 395 5.23 5.23 -7.33
C GLU A 395 3.79 5.15 -7.84
N MET A 396 2.81 5.13 -6.94
CA MET A 396 1.41 5.35 -7.30
C MET A 396 0.83 6.54 -6.56
N SER A 397 -0.01 7.28 -7.27
CA SER A 397 -0.82 8.36 -6.73
C SER A 397 -2.15 8.45 -7.50
N ASN A 398 -3.17 8.92 -6.81
CA ASN A 398 -4.49 9.14 -7.39
C ASN A 398 -4.71 10.59 -7.79
N PHE A 399 -5.62 10.78 -8.74
CA PHE A 399 -6.03 12.11 -9.17
C PHE A 399 -6.48 12.96 -7.98
N LYS A 400 -6.08 14.24 -7.97
CA LYS A 400 -6.31 15.22 -6.89
C LYS A 400 -5.71 14.84 -5.52
N CYS A 401 -4.69 13.98 -5.47
CA CYS A 401 -3.97 13.74 -4.22
C CYS A 401 -3.05 14.94 -3.86
N GLY A 402 -3.59 15.90 -3.11
CA GLY A 402 -2.86 17.12 -2.73
C GLY A 402 -1.65 16.90 -1.81
N HIS A 403 -1.55 15.76 -1.13
CA HIS A 403 -0.40 15.43 -0.27
C HIS A 403 0.71 14.67 -1.00
N ASP A 404 0.40 14.05 -2.15
CA ASP A 404 1.40 13.40 -2.99
C ASP A 404 2.05 14.41 -3.95
N ALA A 405 1.28 15.39 -4.44
CA ALA A 405 1.80 16.39 -5.38
C ALA A 405 3.08 17.12 -4.90
N PRO A 406 3.20 17.56 -3.63
CA PRO A 406 4.42 18.22 -3.15
C PRO A 406 5.64 17.32 -3.00
N ILE A 407 5.46 16.00 -2.95
CA ILE A 407 6.53 15.04 -2.67
C ILE A 407 6.99 14.26 -3.91
N TYR A 408 6.35 14.47 -5.07
CA TYR A 408 6.73 13.81 -6.32
C TYR A 408 8.20 14.03 -6.66
N THR A 409 8.65 15.27 -6.65
CA THR A 409 10.05 15.61 -6.95
C THR A 409 11.00 15.04 -5.89
N VAL A 410 10.59 15.06 -4.61
CA VAL A 410 11.41 14.49 -3.53
C VAL A 410 11.62 13.00 -3.71
N ILE A 411 10.56 12.23 -4.01
CA ILE A 411 10.65 10.79 -4.24
C ILE A 411 11.47 10.51 -5.50
N GLU A 412 11.20 11.23 -6.59
CA GLU A 412 11.92 11.08 -7.86
C GLU A 412 13.42 11.32 -7.68
N GLU A 413 13.81 12.42 -7.02
CA GLU A 413 15.22 12.71 -6.72
C GLU A 413 15.88 11.67 -5.82
N ILE A 414 15.18 11.14 -4.81
CA ILE A 414 15.72 10.10 -3.92
C ILE A 414 16.07 8.83 -4.73
N ILE A 415 15.17 8.41 -5.63
CA ILE A 415 15.35 7.17 -6.41
C ILE A 415 16.37 7.38 -7.54
N GLU A 416 16.28 8.47 -8.30
CA GLU A 416 17.16 8.69 -9.44
C GLU A 416 18.62 8.90 -9.03
N ARG A 417 18.87 9.57 -7.89
CA ARG A 417 20.23 9.74 -7.36
C ARG A 417 20.90 8.42 -6.96
N SER A 418 20.14 7.37 -6.65
CA SER A 418 20.72 6.06 -6.39
C SER A 418 21.06 5.26 -7.64
N GLY A 419 20.72 5.78 -8.83
CA GLY A 419 20.90 5.08 -10.11
C GLY A 419 19.92 3.92 -10.32
N THR A 420 18.92 3.77 -9.46
CA THR A 420 17.88 2.74 -9.62
C THR A 420 16.74 3.25 -10.51
N PRO A 421 16.10 2.38 -11.33
CA PRO A 421 14.98 2.81 -12.16
C PRO A 421 13.82 3.33 -11.32
N TYR A 422 13.24 4.45 -11.78
CA TYR A 422 12.05 5.04 -11.20
C TYR A 422 10.87 4.91 -12.16
N PHE A 423 9.79 4.30 -11.70
CA PHE A 423 8.54 4.23 -12.44
C PHE A 423 7.42 4.86 -11.62
N ASN A 424 6.43 5.43 -12.30
CA ASN A 424 5.27 5.99 -11.62
C ASN A 424 3.97 5.76 -12.39
N PHE A 425 2.86 5.76 -11.66
CA PHE A 425 1.49 5.97 -12.12
C PHE A 425 0.87 7.07 -11.25
N LYS A 426 1.07 8.31 -11.67
CA LYS A 426 0.41 9.48 -11.10
C LYS A 426 -0.98 9.64 -11.74
N ASP A 427 -1.93 10.16 -10.97
CA ASP A 427 -3.29 10.51 -11.41
C ASP A 427 -4.20 9.34 -11.80
N LEU A 428 -4.12 8.23 -11.07
CA LEU A 428 -5.10 7.14 -11.17
C LEU A 428 -6.50 7.60 -10.67
N ASP A 429 -7.56 7.30 -11.44
CA ASP A 429 -8.93 7.82 -11.23
C ASP A 429 -9.99 6.81 -11.71
N GLU A 430 -11.28 7.05 -11.49
CA GLU A 430 -12.35 6.10 -11.83
C GLU A 430 -12.39 5.63 -13.30
N ASN A 431 -11.82 6.39 -14.23
CA ASN A 431 -11.92 6.14 -15.67
C ASN A 431 -11.10 4.93 -16.14
N LYS A 432 -10.11 4.47 -15.36
CA LYS A 432 -9.25 3.30 -15.62
C LYS A 432 -8.93 3.09 -17.13
N PRO A 433 -8.08 3.93 -17.75
CA PRO A 433 -7.76 3.84 -19.18
C PRO A 433 -6.88 2.61 -19.49
N ALA A 434 -7.49 1.43 -19.56
CA ALA A 434 -6.82 0.13 -19.60
C ALA A 434 -5.77 0.00 -20.73
N GLY A 435 -6.03 0.56 -21.91
CA GLY A 435 -5.08 0.53 -23.03
C GLY A 435 -3.79 1.30 -22.75
N SER A 436 -3.89 2.50 -22.17
CA SER A 436 -2.73 3.33 -21.81
C SER A 436 -1.94 2.70 -20.67
N ILE A 437 -2.65 2.19 -19.65
CA ILE A 437 -2.03 1.48 -18.52
C ILE A 437 -1.24 0.27 -19.02
N LYS A 438 -1.82 -0.54 -19.91
CA LYS A 438 -1.15 -1.72 -20.47
C LYS A 438 0.16 -1.37 -21.18
N ILE A 439 0.17 -0.35 -22.03
CA ILE A 439 1.40 0.09 -22.75
C ILE A 439 2.47 0.55 -21.76
N ARG A 440 2.10 1.29 -20.71
CA ARG A 440 3.04 1.71 -19.66
C ARG A 440 3.61 0.51 -18.91
N VAL A 441 2.79 -0.48 -18.56
CA VAL A 441 3.26 -1.71 -17.91
C VAL A 441 4.23 -2.48 -18.82
N GLU A 442 3.91 -2.66 -20.10
CA GLU A 442 4.82 -3.30 -21.08
C GLU A 442 6.17 -2.55 -21.18
N THR A 443 6.13 -1.22 -21.10
CA THR A 443 7.34 -0.38 -21.09
C THR A 443 8.16 -0.59 -19.81
N ILE A 444 7.52 -0.59 -18.64
CA ILE A 444 8.17 -0.87 -17.35
C ILE A 444 8.86 -2.25 -17.38
N LEU A 445 8.16 -3.27 -17.88
CA LEU A 445 8.69 -4.63 -17.98
C LEU A 445 9.93 -4.71 -18.89
N TYR A 446 9.92 -3.97 -20.00
CA TYR A 446 11.09 -3.86 -20.89
C TYR A 446 12.30 -3.25 -20.16
N PHE A 447 12.11 -2.14 -19.45
CA PHE A 447 13.19 -1.49 -18.71
C PHE A 447 13.69 -2.32 -17.52
N LEU A 448 12.78 -2.98 -16.79
CA LEU A 448 13.15 -3.89 -15.70
C LEU A 448 14.01 -5.05 -16.20
N LYS A 449 13.65 -5.65 -17.34
CA LYS A 449 14.44 -6.72 -17.95
C LYS A 449 15.85 -6.23 -18.30
N ARG A 450 15.95 -5.07 -18.94
CA ARG A 450 17.24 -4.48 -19.34
C ARG A 450 18.10 -4.13 -18.12
N TYR A 451 17.51 -3.50 -17.12
CA TYR A 451 18.22 -3.14 -15.88
C TYR A 451 18.76 -4.39 -15.17
N ARG A 452 17.97 -5.46 -15.14
CA ARG A 452 18.42 -6.76 -14.60
C ARG A 452 19.65 -7.29 -15.35
N GLU A 453 19.64 -7.24 -16.68
CA GLU A 453 20.78 -7.66 -17.51
C GLU A 453 22.04 -6.82 -17.24
N GLU A 454 21.89 -5.49 -17.10
CA GLU A 454 22.97 -4.56 -16.76
C GLU A 454 23.56 -4.82 -15.36
N LEU A 455 22.71 -5.11 -14.36
CA LEU A 455 23.15 -5.49 -13.01
C LEU A 455 23.93 -6.80 -13.02
N PHE A 456 23.47 -7.82 -13.75
CA PHE A 456 24.21 -9.08 -13.88
C PHE A 456 25.57 -8.88 -14.54
N ALA A 457 25.63 -8.12 -15.63
CA ALA A 457 26.88 -7.82 -16.33
C ALA A 457 27.87 -7.06 -15.43
N SER A 458 27.39 -6.05 -14.70
CA SER A 458 28.22 -5.24 -13.79
C SER A 458 28.78 -6.07 -12.62
N ARG A 459 27.96 -6.97 -12.07
CA ARG A 459 28.38 -7.89 -10.99
C ARG A 459 29.40 -8.91 -11.49
N GLU A 460 29.20 -9.50 -12.66
CA GLU A 460 30.20 -10.40 -13.26
C GLU A 460 31.53 -9.68 -13.50
N HIS A 461 31.48 -8.43 -14.00
CA HIS A 461 32.67 -7.63 -14.22
C HIS A 461 33.43 -7.38 -12.91
N ARG A 462 32.72 -7.00 -11.84
CA ARG A 462 33.32 -6.80 -10.51
C ARG A 462 33.90 -8.09 -9.93
N ALA A 463 33.20 -9.22 -10.05
CA ALA A 463 33.69 -10.52 -9.60
C ALA A 463 34.93 -11.02 -10.38
N ARG A 464 35.08 -10.62 -11.65
CA ARG A 464 36.29 -10.89 -12.44
C ARG A 464 37.46 -10.01 -12.04
N ILE A 465 37.20 -8.77 -11.58
CA ILE A 465 38.25 -7.79 -11.23
C ILE A 465 38.73 -7.92 -9.79
N GLU A 466 37.85 -8.21 -8.82
CA GLU A 466 38.21 -8.33 -7.39
C GLU A 466 39.41 -9.27 -7.12
N PRO A 467 39.53 -10.45 -7.77
CA PRO A 467 40.70 -11.33 -7.62
C PRO A 467 42.02 -10.72 -8.12
N HIS A 468 41.96 -9.76 -9.05
CA HIS A 468 43.15 -9.11 -9.62
C HIS A 468 43.67 -7.95 -8.76
N PHE A 469 42.86 -7.41 -7.85
CA PHE A 469 43.28 -6.38 -6.90
C PHE A 469 43.79 -6.95 -5.57
N THR A 470 43.39 -8.18 -5.18
CA THR A 470 43.94 -8.85 -4.00
C THR A 470 45.38 -9.35 -4.17
N GLY A 471 45.93 -9.29 -5.39
CA GLY A 471 47.32 -9.65 -5.71
C GLY A 471 48.27 -8.47 -5.96
N TYR A 472 47.77 -7.23 -5.93
CA TYR A 472 48.64 -6.05 -5.97
C TYR A 472 49.03 -5.68 -4.55
N ASP A 473 50.26 -6.05 -4.19
CA ASP A 473 50.87 -5.80 -2.89
C ASP A 473 50.67 -4.33 -2.49
N ARG A 474 50.14 -4.12 -1.28
CA ARG A 474 49.79 -2.81 -0.70
C ARG A 474 51.02 -1.89 -0.61
N ASP A 475 52.23 -2.46 -0.70
CA ASP A 475 53.52 -1.78 -0.78
C ASP A 475 53.82 -1.13 -2.15
N SER A 476 53.21 -1.60 -3.24
CA SER A 476 53.45 -1.05 -4.60
C SER A 476 52.69 0.26 -4.85
N LEU A 477 51.50 0.40 -4.27
CA LEU A 477 50.68 1.63 -4.34
C LEU A 477 51.27 2.77 -3.50
N LEU A 478 51.96 2.46 -2.40
CA LEU A 478 52.69 3.45 -1.59
C LEU A 478 53.98 3.94 -2.26
N LYS A 479 54.64 3.11 -3.09
CA LYS A 479 55.82 3.53 -3.87
C LYS A 479 55.45 4.44 -5.05
N HIS A 480 54.35 4.17 -5.76
CA HIS A 480 53.90 5.04 -6.86
C HIS A 480 53.28 6.37 -6.40
N SER A 481 52.68 6.43 -5.20
CA SER A 481 52.17 7.69 -4.64
C SER A 481 53.30 8.61 -4.13
N GLY A 482 54.46 8.06 -3.74
CA GLY A 482 55.65 8.83 -3.39
C GLY A 482 56.35 9.50 -4.59
N GLU A 483 56.36 8.86 -5.76
CA GLU A 483 57.00 9.40 -6.97
C GLU A 483 56.14 10.49 -7.65
N VAL A 484 54.81 10.39 -7.61
CA VAL A 484 53.90 11.40 -8.17
C VAL A 484 53.89 12.68 -7.32
N ALA A 485 54.06 12.57 -6.00
CA ALA A 485 54.14 13.74 -5.09
C ALA A 485 55.46 14.52 -5.19
N ALA A 486 56.53 13.93 -5.74
CA ALA A 486 57.81 14.60 -6.00
C ALA A 486 57.78 15.35 -7.35
N SER A 487 57.07 14.84 -8.35
CA SER A 487 56.91 15.50 -9.66
C SER A 487 56.01 16.74 -9.59
N ALA A 488 55.03 16.79 -8.69
CA ALA A 488 54.07 17.90 -8.59
C ALA A 488 54.62 19.16 -7.89
N ARG A 489 55.81 19.10 -7.28
CA ARG A 489 56.43 20.25 -6.58
C ARG A 489 57.34 21.13 -7.45
N LEU A 490 57.51 20.82 -8.74
CA LEU A 490 58.42 21.56 -9.63
C LEU A 490 57.72 22.49 -10.65
N HIS A 491 56.38 22.58 -10.65
CA HIS A 491 55.65 23.50 -11.53
C HIS A 491 54.58 24.28 -10.78
N HIS A 492 54.99 25.40 -10.21
CA HIS A 492 54.11 26.55 -9.92
C HIS A 492 54.88 27.82 -10.31
N PRO A 493 54.43 28.56 -11.33
CA PRO A 493 54.61 30.00 -11.41
C PRO A 493 53.34 30.72 -10.93
N ASP A 494 53.56 31.88 -10.35
CA ASP A 494 52.61 32.81 -9.74
C ASP A 494 51.59 33.44 -10.71
N GLY A 495 50.51 33.99 -10.12
CA GLY A 495 49.62 35.03 -10.69
C GLY A 495 48.31 34.49 -11.28
N ASP A 496 47.14 35.10 -11.14
CA ASP A 496 46.73 36.38 -10.55
C ASP A 496 45.20 36.38 -10.39
N GLU A 497 44.71 37.28 -9.55
CA GLU A 497 43.31 37.57 -9.23
C GLU A 497 42.45 38.00 -10.46
N ALA A 498 41.17 37.64 -10.50
CA ALA A 498 40.07 38.54 -10.91
C ALA A 498 38.67 37.94 -10.70
N HIS A 499 37.83 38.75 -10.07
CA HIS A 499 36.38 38.64 -9.85
C HIS A 499 35.53 38.47 -11.12
N THR A 500 34.35 37.85 -11.01
CA THR A 500 33.04 38.54 -11.15
C THR A 500 31.84 37.63 -10.86
N GLU A 501 30.87 38.20 -10.14
CA GLU A 501 29.50 37.75 -9.97
C GLU A 501 28.72 37.74 -11.30
N HIS A 502 27.74 36.85 -11.45
CA HIS A 502 26.34 37.26 -11.68
C HIS A 502 25.35 36.08 -11.63
N ALA A 503 24.25 36.32 -10.91
CA ALA A 503 23.03 35.55 -10.87
C ALA A 503 22.09 35.86 -12.06
N GLY A 504 21.15 34.95 -12.31
CA GLY A 504 19.98 35.11 -13.17
C GLY A 504 19.07 33.90 -13.06
#